data_AF-A0A1B0Z7G6-F1
#
_entry.id   AF-A0A1B0Z7G6-F1
#
_cell.length_a   1.000
_cell.length_b   1.000
_cell.length_c   1.000
_cell.angle_alpha   90.00
_cell.angle_beta   90.00
_cell.angle_gamma   90.00
#
_symmetry.space_group_name_H-M   'P 1'
#
loop_
_entity.id
_entity.type
_entity.pdbx_description
1 polymer ?
#
loop_
_entity_poly.entity_id
_entity_poly.type
_entity_poly.pdbx_seq_one_letter_code
_entity_poly.pdbx_strand_id
1 'polypeptide(L)'
;FLVMFIYAIFGMSQFAYVKRESGIDDMFNFETFANSMICLFQVTTSGGWNYLLFPILNKEPDCDPKKVHPGSSVEGDCGNPSVGIFFFVSYIIISFLVVVNMYIAVILENFSVATEESAEPLGEDDFEMFYEVWEKFDPDATQFIEFSKLFDFAASLEPPLLIPKPNKVQLIAMDLPIVSGDRIHCLDILFAFTKRVLGESDEMDALRVQMEDRFMAANPSK
;
A
#
# COMPACT_ATOMS: atom_id res chain seq x y z
N PHE A 1 -10.38 13.74 7.25
CA PHE A 1 -10.61 15.17 6.94
C PHE A 1 -12.09 15.54 6.89
N LEU A 2 -12.89 14.98 5.99
CA LEU A 2 -14.31 15.37 5.81
C LEU A 2 -15.18 15.25 7.09
N VAL A 3 -15.03 14.18 7.87
CA VAL A 3 -15.74 14.02 9.15
C VAL A 3 -15.40 15.16 10.12
N MET A 4 -14.11 15.47 10.26
CA MET A 4 -13.63 16.57 11.11
C MET A 4 -14.17 17.92 10.65
N PHE A 5 -14.22 18.16 9.33
CA PHE A 5 -14.79 19.37 8.76
C PHE A 5 -16.27 19.54 9.15
N ILE A 6 -17.09 18.50 8.99
CA ILE A 6 -18.52 18.54 9.34
C ILE A 6 -18.69 18.86 10.84
N TYR A 7 -17.97 18.13 11.70
CA TYR A 7 -18.04 18.35 13.14
C TYR A 7 -17.51 19.74 13.56
N ALA A 8 -16.55 20.31 12.84
CA ALA A 8 -16.05 21.66 13.13
C ALA A 8 -17.15 22.71 12.91
N ILE A 9 -17.90 22.62 11.81
CA ILE A 9 -19.02 23.51 11.53
C ILE A 9 -20.13 23.37 12.57
N PHE A 10 -20.48 22.14 12.94
CA PHE A 10 -21.46 21.89 14.00
C PHE A 10 -20.99 22.42 15.36
N GLY A 11 -19.73 22.15 15.73
CA GLY A 11 -19.13 22.60 16.98
C GLY A 11 -19.13 24.11 17.10
N MET A 12 -18.79 24.83 16.02
CA MET A 12 -18.91 26.29 15.98
C MET A 12 -20.32 26.78 16.25
N SER A 13 -21.31 26.16 15.61
CA SER A 13 -22.70 26.60 15.74
C SER A 13 -23.28 26.37 17.14
N GLN A 14 -22.79 25.36 17.87
CA GLN A 14 -23.35 24.92 19.15
C GLN A 14 -22.55 25.39 20.37
N PHE A 15 -21.23 25.53 20.24
CA PHE A 15 -20.33 25.67 21.39
C PHE A 15 -19.46 26.94 21.38
N ALA A 16 -19.61 27.82 20.39
CA ALA A 16 -18.79 29.04 20.27
C ALA A 16 -18.86 29.96 21.49
N TYR A 17 -20.00 30.03 22.18
CA TYR A 17 -20.23 30.95 23.30
C TYR A 17 -20.12 30.29 24.67
N VAL A 18 -19.76 28.99 24.73
CA VAL A 18 -19.64 28.27 26.00
C VAL A 18 -18.58 28.93 26.86
N LYS A 19 -18.87 29.03 28.16
CA LYS A 19 -17.95 29.60 29.15
C LYS A 19 -16.57 28.94 29.03
N ARG A 20 -15.54 29.79 28.89
CA ARG A 20 -14.14 29.34 28.87
C ARG A 20 -13.76 28.80 30.25
N GLU A 21 -13.47 27.52 30.30
CA GLU A 21 -13.10 26.79 31.51
C GLU A 21 -12.39 25.49 31.12
N SER A 22 -11.59 24.93 32.03
CA SER A 22 -10.90 23.65 31.85
C SER A 22 -10.04 23.61 30.58
N GLY A 23 -10.53 22.98 29.49
CA GLY A 23 -9.83 22.88 28.22
C GLY A 23 -10.29 23.85 27.14
N ILE A 24 -11.28 24.70 27.43
CA ILE A 24 -11.71 25.76 26.50
C ILE A 24 -11.01 27.06 26.88
N ASP A 25 -10.10 27.53 26.03
CA ASP A 25 -9.31 28.76 26.21
C ASP A 25 -9.26 29.62 24.93
N ASP A 26 -8.35 30.59 24.85
CA ASP A 26 -8.24 31.52 23.72
C ASP A 26 -7.79 30.84 22.41
N MET A 27 -7.14 29.69 22.50
CA MET A 27 -6.58 28.94 21.37
C MET A 27 -7.37 27.66 21.07
N PHE A 28 -7.80 26.95 22.11
CA PHE A 28 -8.60 25.72 22.02
C PHE A 28 -10.06 26.03 22.34
N ASN A 29 -10.81 26.45 21.34
CA ASN A 29 -12.24 26.75 21.47
C ASN A 29 -13.00 26.45 20.16
N PHE A 30 -14.31 26.67 20.20
CA PHE A 30 -15.20 26.50 19.05
C PHE A 30 -15.65 27.85 18.44
N GLU A 31 -14.93 28.94 18.67
CA GLU A 31 -15.35 30.27 18.19
C GLU A 31 -15.12 30.44 16.68
N THR A 32 -14.08 29.81 16.15
CA THR A 32 -13.74 29.86 14.73
C THR A 32 -13.58 28.46 14.14
N PHE A 33 -13.64 28.38 12.81
CA PHE A 33 -13.46 27.12 12.09
C PHE A 33 -12.08 26.51 12.35
N ALA A 34 -11.03 27.32 12.31
CA ALA A 34 -9.67 26.87 12.54
C ALA A 34 -9.49 26.32 13.97
N ASN A 35 -9.97 27.05 14.99
CA ASN A 35 -9.89 26.59 16.38
C ASN A 35 -10.69 25.29 16.59
N SER A 36 -11.88 25.19 15.99
CA SER A 36 -12.69 23.97 16.05
C SER A 36 -11.99 22.78 15.40
N MET A 37 -11.32 23.00 14.26
CA MET A 37 -10.50 21.97 13.60
C MET A 37 -9.33 21.52 14.48
N ILE A 38 -8.66 22.44 15.19
CA ILE A 38 -7.56 22.12 16.12
C ILE A 38 -8.08 21.28 17.29
N CYS A 39 -9.19 21.68 17.91
CA CYS A 39 -9.83 20.92 19.00
C CYS A 39 -10.19 19.50 18.54
N LEU A 40 -10.82 19.36 17.36
CA LEU A 40 -11.22 18.05 16.84
C LEU A 40 -10.03 17.20 16.41
N PHE A 41 -8.96 17.81 15.90
CA PHE A 41 -7.70 17.11 15.64
C PHE A 41 -7.12 16.50 16.91
N GLN A 42 -7.10 17.25 18.01
CA GLN A 42 -6.69 16.74 19.33
C GLN A 42 -7.59 15.59 19.81
N VAL A 43 -8.91 15.72 19.63
CA VAL A 43 -9.86 14.67 20.03
C VAL A 43 -9.74 13.41 19.17
N THR A 44 -9.30 13.51 17.91
CA THR A 44 -9.10 12.35 17.02
C THR A 44 -8.11 11.35 17.60
N THR A 45 -7.12 11.81 18.37
CA THR A 45 -6.18 10.94 19.09
C THR A 45 -6.71 10.50 20.46
N SER A 46 -8.01 10.64 20.71
CA SER A 46 -8.70 10.43 22.00
C SER A 46 -8.16 11.23 23.18
N GLY A 47 -7.40 12.29 22.92
CA GLY A 47 -6.81 13.15 23.94
C GLY A 47 -7.69 14.38 24.22
N GLY A 48 -7.77 14.78 25.48
CA GLY A 48 -8.31 16.10 25.88
C GLY A 48 -9.81 16.33 25.68
N TRP A 49 -10.56 15.38 25.12
CA TRP A 49 -12.00 15.50 24.88
C TRP A 49 -12.81 15.75 26.17
N ASN A 50 -12.38 15.18 27.29
CA ASN A 50 -13.00 15.37 28.59
C ASN A 50 -12.93 16.84 29.03
N TYR A 51 -11.78 17.49 28.83
CA TYR A 51 -11.59 18.89 29.19
C TYR A 51 -12.39 19.86 28.32
N LEU A 52 -12.62 19.50 27.06
CA LEU A 52 -13.51 20.24 26.16
C LEU A 52 -15.00 19.99 26.46
N LEU A 53 -15.34 18.79 26.93
CA LEU A 53 -16.73 18.43 27.26
C LEU A 53 -17.20 19.08 28.57
N PHE A 54 -16.35 19.16 29.61
CA PHE A 54 -16.78 19.65 30.93
C PHE A 54 -17.49 21.02 30.90
N PRO A 55 -16.96 22.07 30.25
CA PRO A 55 -17.64 23.37 30.20
C PRO A 55 -18.98 23.31 29.45
N ILE A 56 -19.13 22.39 28.51
CA ILE A 56 -20.38 22.20 27.74
C ILE A 56 -21.46 21.50 28.58
N LEU A 57 -21.06 20.80 29.64
CA LEU A 57 -21.98 20.17 30.60
C LEU A 57 -22.49 21.15 31.67
N ASN A 58 -21.90 22.35 31.79
CA ASN A 58 -22.24 23.31 32.82
C ASN A 58 -23.70 23.77 32.71
N LYS A 59 -24.35 23.88 33.87
CA LYS A 59 -25.68 24.48 34.06
C LYS A 59 -25.58 25.55 35.15
N GLU A 60 -26.63 26.35 35.34
CA GLU A 60 -26.73 27.25 36.49
C GLU A 60 -26.47 26.49 37.80
N PRO A 61 -25.66 27.02 38.74
CA PRO A 61 -25.08 28.37 38.78
C PRO A 61 -23.71 28.53 38.11
N ASP A 62 -23.16 27.48 37.49
CA ASP A 62 -21.78 27.47 36.97
C ASP A 62 -21.61 28.22 35.63
N CYS A 63 -22.73 28.55 34.97
CA CYS A 63 -22.82 29.38 33.77
C CYS A 63 -23.94 30.43 33.93
N ASP A 64 -23.92 31.47 33.09
CA ASP A 64 -24.93 32.54 33.06
C ASP A 64 -25.73 32.48 31.75
N PRO A 65 -27.03 32.14 31.78
CA PRO A 65 -27.88 32.07 30.59
C PRO A 65 -28.18 33.43 29.97
N LYS A 66 -27.90 34.55 30.67
CA LYS A 66 -28.19 35.92 30.22
C LYS A 66 -26.92 36.74 29.97
N LYS A 67 -25.77 36.08 29.90
CA LYS A 67 -24.51 36.74 29.60
C LYS A 67 -24.58 37.43 28.25
N VAL A 68 -24.36 38.74 28.25
CA VAL A 68 -24.35 39.55 27.03
C VAL A 68 -22.98 39.47 26.38
N HIS A 69 -22.95 39.13 25.08
CA HIS A 69 -21.73 39.10 24.27
C HIS A 69 -21.69 40.34 23.35
N PRO A 70 -20.80 41.32 23.59
CA PRO A 70 -20.74 42.54 22.78
C PRO A 70 -20.56 42.24 21.28
N GLY A 71 -21.47 42.75 20.45
CA GLY A 71 -21.42 42.53 19.00
C GLY A 71 -22.11 41.25 18.50
N SER A 72 -22.74 40.47 19.39
CA SER A 72 -23.58 39.32 19.03
C SER A 72 -24.99 39.49 19.58
N SER A 73 -25.99 38.94 18.89
CA SER A 73 -27.37 38.85 19.38
C SER A 73 -27.62 37.60 20.23
N VAL A 74 -26.61 36.74 20.40
CA VAL A 74 -26.70 35.53 21.22
C VAL A 74 -26.51 35.89 22.69
N GLU A 75 -27.38 35.36 23.55
CA GLU A 75 -27.31 35.52 25.00
C GLU A 75 -26.96 34.18 25.66
N GLY A 76 -26.14 34.25 26.70
CA GLY A 76 -25.78 33.12 27.55
C GLY A 76 -24.44 32.46 27.22
N ASP A 77 -23.84 31.83 28.22
CA ASP A 77 -22.62 31.01 28.08
C ASP A 77 -22.75 29.57 28.58
N CYS A 78 -24.00 29.14 28.81
CA CYS A 78 -24.35 27.78 29.19
C CYS A 78 -24.30 26.82 27.99
N GLY A 79 -23.70 25.65 28.20
CA GLY A 79 -23.73 24.57 27.23
C GLY A 79 -25.03 23.76 27.25
N ASN A 80 -25.18 22.85 26.29
CA ASN A 80 -26.26 21.87 26.27
C ASN A 80 -25.67 20.47 26.54
N PRO A 81 -25.89 19.88 27.73
CA PRO A 81 -25.28 18.61 28.09
C PRO A 81 -25.64 17.45 27.15
N SER A 82 -26.89 17.37 26.71
CA SER A 82 -27.35 16.31 25.81
C SER A 82 -26.68 16.40 24.44
N VAL A 83 -26.61 17.61 23.88
CA VAL A 83 -25.94 17.85 22.59
C VAL A 83 -24.43 17.65 22.72
N GLY A 84 -23.81 18.12 23.81
CA GLY A 84 -22.38 17.94 24.08
C GLY A 84 -21.98 16.48 24.18
N ILE A 85 -22.70 15.68 24.98
CA ILE A 85 -22.44 14.24 25.11
C ILE A 85 -22.57 13.56 23.75
N PHE A 86 -23.68 13.81 23.03
CA PHE A 86 -23.89 13.19 21.72
C PHE A 86 -22.79 13.59 20.72
N PHE A 87 -22.39 14.85 20.69
CA PHE A 87 -21.34 15.35 19.80
C PHE A 87 -20.00 14.65 20.05
N PHE A 88 -19.48 14.66 21.28
CA PHE A 88 -18.17 14.07 21.57
C PHE A 88 -18.18 12.55 21.47
N VAL A 89 -19.20 11.87 21.98
CA VAL A 89 -19.26 10.40 21.92
C VAL A 89 -19.38 9.91 20.49
N SER A 90 -20.27 10.51 19.68
CA SER A 90 -20.39 10.14 18.26
C SER A 90 -19.11 10.42 17.49
N TYR A 91 -18.46 11.55 17.74
CA TYR A 91 -17.19 11.89 17.10
C TYR A 91 -16.08 10.90 17.44
N ILE A 92 -15.94 10.52 18.71
CA ILE A 92 -14.93 9.54 19.16
C ILE A 92 -15.17 8.18 18.50
N ILE A 93 -16.42 7.70 18.46
CA ILE A 93 -16.74 6.42 17.83
C ILE A 93 -16.43 6.45 16.32
N ILE A 94 -16.89 7.48 15.60
CA ILE A 94 -16.68 7.58 14.16
C ILE A 94 -15.19 7.73 13.84
N SER A 95 -14.47 8.62 14.56
CA SER A 95 -13.03 8.83 14.35
C SER A 95 -12.23 7.56 14.64
N PHE A 96 -12.54 6.85 15.72
CA PHE A 96 -11.91 5.57 16.05
C PHE A 96 -12.12 4.53 14.93
N LEU A 97 -13.35 4.36 14.44
CA LEU A 97 -13.65 3.43 13.34
C LEU A 97 -12.89 3.79 12.06
N VAL A 98 -12.81 5.08 11.71
CA VAL A 98 -12.06 5.54 10.52
C VAL A 98 -10.58 5.26 10.67
N VAL A 99 -9.97 5.59 11.82
CA VAL A 99 -8.54 5.38 12.06
C VAL A 99 -8.20 3.90 12.05
N VAL A 100 -8.98 3.05 12.72
CA VAL A 100 -8.76 1.60 12.76
C VAL A 100 -8.91 0.99 11.37
N ASN A 101 -9.98 1.31 10.64
CA ASN A 101 -10.20 0.73 9.32
C ASN A 101 -9.14 1.17 8.31
N MET A 102 -8.71 2.45 8.37
CA MET A 102 -7.59 2.93 7.57
C MET A 102 -6.30 2.19 7.91
N TYR A 103 -6.00 1.99 9.20
CA TYR A 103 -4.80 1.29 9.66
C TYR A 103 -4.78 -0.17 9.20
N ILE A 104 -5.90 -0.89 9.33
CA ILE A 104 -6.04 -2.26 8.83
C ILE A 104 -5.84 -2.30 7.32
N ALA A 105 -6.46 -1.38 6.56
CA ALA A 105 -6.32 -1.32 5.11
C ALA A 105 -4.87 -1.13 4.69
N VAL A 106 -4.15 -0.17 5.29
CA VAL A 106 -2.73 0.08 5.00
C VAL A 106 -1.88 -1.13 5.34
N ILE A 107 -2.13 -1.79 6.48
CA ILE A 107 -1.39 -3.01 6.84
C ILE A 107 -1.64 -4.12 5.83
N LEU A 108 -2.89 -4.37 5.46
CA LEU A 108 -3.24 -5.41 4.50
C LEU A 108 -2.63 -5.14 3.13
N GLU A 109 -2.61 -3.88 2.69
CA GLU A 109 -1.97 -3.48 1.44
C GLU A 109 -0.46 -3.76 1.47
N ASN A 110 0.22 -3.39 2.57
CA ASN A 110 1.65 -3.69 2.73
C ASN A 110 1.93 -5.21 2.75
N PHE A 111 1.09 -6.00 3.44
CA PHE A 111 1.24 -7.45 3.41
C PHE A 111 0.93 -8.05 2.04
N SER A 112 -0.04 -7.49 1.30
CA SER A 112 -0.37 -7.91 -0.07
C SER A 112 0.84 -7.70 -0.98
N VAL A 113 1.45 -6.52 -0.96
CA VAL A 113 2.65 -6.20 -1.75
C VAL A 113 3.81 -7.13 -1.38
N ALA A 114 4.09 -7.33 -0.09
CA ALA A 114 5.13 -8.24 0.35
C ALA A 114 4.86 -9.71 -0.05
N THR A 115 3.58 -10.10 -0.11
CA THR A 115 3.21 -11.45 -0.56
C THR A 115 3.38 -11.59 -2.07
N GLU A 116 2.99 -10.57 -2.85
CA GLU A 116 3.18 -10.54 -4.30
C GLU A 116 4.66 -10.66 -4.68
N GLU A 117 5.56 -9.91 -4.01
CA GLU A 117 7.02 -10.03 -4.21
C GLU A 117 7.55 -11.45 -3.88
N SER A 118 6.93 -12.15 -2.93
CA SER A 118 7.31 -13.52 -2.57
C SER A 118 6.62 -14.62 -3.38
N ALA A 119 5.59 -14.27 -4.14
CA ALA A 119 4.75 -15.19 -4.90
C ALA A 119 5.03 -15.13 -6.41
N GLU A 120 6.00 -14.31 -6.85
CA GLU A 120 6.51 -14.37 -8.21
C GLU A 120 7.02 -15.81 -8.47
N PRO A 121 6.47 -16.52 -9.49
CA PRO A 121 6.86 -17.91 -9.75
C PRO A 121 8.32 -18.07 -10.17
N LEU A 122 8.98 -16.95 -10.51
CA LEU A 122 10.38 -16.85 -10.89
C LEU A 122 10.97 -15.58 -10.26
N GLY A 123 11.96 -15.74 -9.39
CA GLY A 123 12.72 -14.64 -8.79
C GLY A 123 14.07 -14.41 -9.48
N GLU A 124 14.82 -13.41 -9.03
CA GLU A 124 16.18 -13.14 -9.55
C GLU A 124 17.14 -14.33 -9.35
N ASP A 125 17.02 -15.03 -8.23
CA ASP A 125 17.81 -16.22 -7.90
C ASP A 125 17.64 -17.35 -8.94
N ASP A 126 16.44 -17.50 -9.53
CA ASP A 126 16.17 -18.51 -10.55
C ASP A 126 16.90 -18.21 -11.87
N PHE A 127 17.03 -16.92 -12.21
CA PHE A 127 17.78 -16.48 -13.37
C PHE A 127 19.30 -16.62 -13.16
N GLU A 128 19.79 -16.34 -11.95
CA GLU A 128 21.19 -16.57 -11.59
C GLU A 128 21.54 -18.07 -11.70
N MET A 129 20.72 -18.95 -11.12
CA MET A 129 20.87 -20.40 -11.23
C MET A 129 20.89 -20.87 -12.69
N PHE A 130 20.02 -20.31 -13.55
CA PHE A 130 20.03 -20.62 -14.98
C PHE A 130 21.38 -20.31 -15.64
N TYR A 131 21.94 -19.13 -15.39
CA TYR A 131 23.21 -18.71 -15.98
C TYR A 131 24.41 -19.50 -15.42
N GLU A 132 24.41 -19.85 -14.13
CA GLU A 132 25.43 -20.71 -13.54
C GLU A 132 25.46 -22.11 -14.17
N VAL A 133 24.29 -22.67 -14.49
CA VAL A 133 24.21 -23.93 -15.22
C VAL A 133 24.59 -23.73 -16.68
N TRP A 134 24.17 -22.64 -17.32
CA TRP A 134 24.48 -22.32 -18.72
C TRP A 134 25.99 -22.26 -18.98
N GLU A 135 26.75 -21.62 -18.09
CA GLU A 135 28.21 -21.48 -18.21
C GLU A 135 28.92 -22.83 -18.30
N LYS A 136 28.36 -23.90 -17.72
CA LYS A 136 28.90 -25.27 -17.81
C LYS A 136 28.73 -25.89 -19.20
N PHE A 137 27.76 -25.42 -19.99
CA PHE A 137 27.45 -25.92 -21.34
C PHE A 137 28.02 -25.01 -22.44
N ASP A 138 28.25 -23.74 -22.14
CA ASP A 138 28.84 -22.71 -23.03
C ASP A 138 29.97 -21.93 -22.32
N PRO A 139 31.11 -22.58 -22.01
CA PRO A 139 32.21 -21.96 -21.25
C PRO A 139 32.93 -20.84 -22.01
N ASP A 140 32.78 -20.80 -23.33
CA ASP A 140 33.36 -19.77 -24.21
C ASP A 140 32.42 -18.57 -24.40
N ALA A 141 31.28 -18.53 -23.69
CA ALA A 141 30.27 -17.48 -23.76
C ALA A 141 29.78 -17.18 -25.19
N THR A 142 29.65 -18.21 -26.03
CA THR A 142 29.22 -18.08 -27.41
C THR A 142 27.75 -17.69 -27.56
N GLN A 143 26.95 -17.81 -26.49
CA GLN A 143 25.50 -17.65 -26.43
C GLN A 143 24.71 -18.74 -27.15
N PHE A 144 25.36 -19.85 -27.50
CA PHE A 144 24.74 -20.97 -28.19
C PHE A 144 25.14 -22.31 -27.59
N ILE A 145 24.19 -23.25 -27.58
CA ILE A 145 24.47 -24.67 -27.35
C ILE A 145 23.95 -25.50 -28.52
N GLU A 146 24.54 -26.68 -28.73
CA GLU A 146 24.02 -27.66 -29.69
C GLU A 146 22.68 -28.23 -29.23
N PHE A 147 21.77 -28.50 -30.17
CA PHE A 147 20.45 -29.08 -29.90
C PHE A 147 20.54 -30.40 -29.12
N SER A 148 21.59 -31.19 -29.37
CA SER A 148 21.88 -32.44 -28.66
C SER A 148 22.07 -32.25 -27.14
N LYS A 149 22.64 -31.11 -26.71
CA LYS A 149 22.94 -30.79 -25.31
C LYS A 149 21.74 -30.22 -24.56
N LEU A 150 20.71 -29.74 -25.26
CA LEU A 150 19.52 -29.12 -24.67
C LEU A 150 18.83 -30.03 -23.63
N PHE A 151 18.73 -31.33 -23.92
CA PHE A 151 18.06 -32.29 -23.04
C PHE A 151 18.80 -32.50 -21.70
N ASP A 152 20.14 -32.43 -21.73
CA ASP A 152 20.98 -32.53 -20.54
C ASP A 152 20.97 -31.20 -19.77
N PHE A 153 21.06 -30.08 -20.48
CA PHE A 153 20.95 -28.74 -19.90
C PHE A 153 19.63 -28.57 -19.12
N ALA A 154 18.49 -28.85 -19.77
CA ALA A 154 17.17 -28.70 -19.15
C ALA A 154 16.96 -29.58 -17.91
N ALA A 155 17.65 -30.73 -17.85
CA ALA A 155 17.60 -31.65 -16.72
C ALA A 155 18.61 -31.32 -15.61
N SER A 156 19.53 -30.39 -15.86
CA SER A 156 20.56 -29.95 -14.91
C SER A 156 20.18 -28.67 -14.15
N LEU A 157 19.09 -28.01 -14.56
CA LEU A 157 18.50 -26.87 -13.86
C LEU A 157 17.79 -27.32 -12.58
N GLU A 158 17.55 -26.39 -11.67
CA GLU A 158 16.75 -26.61 -10.46
C GLU A 158 15.29 -26.15 -10.66
N PRO A 159 14.32 -26.65 -9.87
CA PRO A 159 12.97 -26.10 -9.86
C PRO A 159 13.03 -24.58 -9.59
N PRO A 160 12.22 -23.76 -10.27
CA PRO A 160 11.09 -24.11 -11.13
C PRO A 160 11.44 -24.34 -12.61
N LEU A 161 12.66 -23.98 -13.06
CA LEU A 161 13.06 -24.06 -14.48
C LEU A 161 13.40 -25.49 -14.95
N LEU A 162 13.70 -26.41 -14.02
CA LEU A 162 13.97 -27.83 -14.29
C LEU A 162 12.92 -28.50 -15.19
N ILE A 163 13.40 -29.22 -16.21
CA ILE A 163 12.61 -30.15 -17.02
C ILE A 163 13.24 -31.55 -16.90
N PRO A 164 12.73 -32.42 -16.01
CA PRO A 164 13.35 -33.70 -15.71
C PRO A 164 13.23 -34.66 -16.91
N LYS A 165 14.20 -35.56 -17.04
CA LYS A 165 14.12 -36.61 -18.06
C LYS A 165 13.01 -37.62 -17.72
N PRO A 166 12.28 -38.15 -18.74
CA PRO A 166 12.45 -37.92 -20.17
C PRO A 166 11.78 -36.61 -20.64
N ASN A 167 12.58 -35.66 -21.13
CA ASN A 167 12.14 -34.30 -21.49
C ASN A 167 12.07 -34.05 -23.01
N LYS A 168 12.39 -35.05 -23.84
CA LYS A 168 12.52 -34.90 -25.29
C LYS A 168 11.24 -34.41 -25.98
N VAL A 169 10.10 -35.02 -25.64
CA VAL A 169 8.80 -34.65 -26.24
C VAL A 169 8.41 -33.22 -25.86
N GLN A 170 8.64 -32.85 -24.60
CA GLN A 170 8.30 -31.53 -24.10
C GLN A 170 9.16 -30.43 -24.73
N LEU A 171 10.48 -30.65 -24.85
CA LEU A 171 11.40 -29.68 -25.47
C LEU A 171 11.16 -29.52 -26.98
N ILE A 172 10.77 -30.58 -27.68
CA ILE A 172 10.38 -30.49 -29.10
C ILE A 172 9.07 -29.70 -29.25
N ALA A 173 8.12 -29.89 -28.33
CA ALA A 173 6.84 -29.17 -28.35
C ALA A 173 6.96 -27.67 -28.05
N MET A 174 8.10 -27.21 -27.50
CA MET A 174 8.37 -25.78 -27.28
C MET A 174 8.74 -25.02 -28.55
N ASP A 175 9.04 -25.72 -29.65
CA ASP A 175 9.34 -25.13 -30.97
C ASP A 175 10.47 -24.08 -30.93
N LEU A 176 11.57 -24.41 -30.25
CA LEU A 176 12.73 -23.54 -30.12
C LEU A 176 13.39 -23.26 -31.49
N PRO A 177 13.75 -22.00 -31.80
CA PRO A 177 14.38 -21.65 -33.07
C PRO A 177 15.80 -22.22 -33.14
N ILE A 178 16.03 -23.06 -34.16
CA ILE A 178 17.34 -23.67 -34.42
C ILE A 178 18.06 -22.84 -35.50
N VAL A 179 19.27 -22.37 -35.18
CA VAL A 179 20.13 -21.61 -36.10
C VAL A 179 21.14 -22.51 -36.81
N SER A 180 21.95 -21.94 -37.70
CA SER A 180 22.95 -22.67 -38.48
C SER A 180 23.92 -23.46 -37.59
N GLY A 181 24.03 -24.75 -37.90
CA GLY A 181 24.87 -25.70 -37.16
C GLY A 181 24.15 -26.48 -36.07
N ASP A 182 22.82 -26.59 -36.11
CA ASP A 182 22.01 -27.32 -35.12
C ASP A 182 22.20 -26.77 -33.70
N ARG A 183 22.20 -25.43 -33.60
CA ARG A 183 22.42 -24.69 -32.34
C ARG A 183 21.19 -23.87 -31.97
N ILE A 184 21.02 -23.60 -30.69
CA ILE A 184 19.95 -22.78 -30.13
C ILE A 184 20.56 -21.67 -29.27
N HIS A 185 19.98 -20.48 -29.34
CA HIS A 185 20.44 -19.31 -28.59
C HIS A 185 20.00 -19.38 -27.11
N CYS A 186 20.85 -18.90 -26.21
CA CYS A 186 20.61 -18.85 -24.76
C CYS A 186 19.25 -18.21 -24.41
N LEU A 187 19.01 -17.01 -24.95
CA LEU A 187 17.81 -16.24 -24.66
C LEU A 187 16.52 -16.94 -25.13
N ASP A 188 16.56 -17.68 -26.23
CA ASP A 188 15.38 -18.41 -26.72
C ASP A 188 15.00 -19.55 -25.76
N ILE A 189 16.00 -20.23 -25.19
CA ILE A 189 15.79 -21.27 -24.19
C ILE A 189 15.27 -20.66 -22.89
N LEU A 190 15.91 -19.60 -22.41
CA LEU A 190 15.50 -18.93 -21.18
C LEU A 190 14.05 -18.43 -21.29
N PHE A 191 13.71 -17.75 -22.38
CA PHE A 191 12.36 -17.26 -22.63
C PHE A 191 11.33 -18.40 -22.69
N ALA A 192 11.63 -19.49 -23.40
CA ALA A 192 10.72 -20.63 -23.48
C ALA A 192 10.48 -21.31 -22.12
N PHE A 193 11.51 -21.39 -21.29
CA PHE A 193 11.40 -22.02 -19.98
C PHE A 193 10.66 -21.12 -18.99
N THR A 194 10.93 -19.82 -19.02
CA THR A 194 10.19 -18.80 -18.29
C THR A 194 8.70 -18.81 -18.70
N LYS A 195 8.41 -18.83 -20.00
CA LYS A 195 7.03 -18.94 -20.52
C LYS A 195 6.32 -20.21 -20.05
N ARG A 196 7.02 -21.34 -19.94
CA ARG A 196 6.44 -22.57 -19.39
C ARG A 196 6.01 -22.42 -17.93
N VAL A 197 6.80 -21.73 -17.12
CA VAL A 197 6.53 -21.58 -15.68
C VAL A 197 5.44 -20.55 -15.43
N LEU A 198 5.46 -19.43 -16.15
CA LEU A 198 4.52 -18.31 -15.96
C LEU A 198 3.18 -18.51 -16.71
N GLY A 199 3.15 -19.31 -17.77
CA GLY A 199 1.97 -19.51 -18.62
C GLY A 199 1.89 -18.52 -19.78
N GLU A 200 0.83 -18.61 -20.58
CA GLU A 200 0.57 -17.65 -21.67
C GLU A 200 -0.26 -16.47 -21.15
N SER A 201 0.34 -15.29 -21.05
CA SER A 201 -0.34 -14.01 -20.80
C SER A 201 0.24 -12.92 -21.72
N ASP A 202 -0.53 -11.85 -21.94
CA ASP A 202 -0.06 -10.67 -22.71
C ASP A 202 1.16 -9.99 -22.06
N GLU A 203 1.44 -10.29 -20.78
CA GLU A 203 2.62 -9.80 -20.05
C GLU A 203 3.92 -10.48 -20.50
N MET A 204 3.83 -11.64 -21.17
CA MET A 204 5.00 -12.38 -21.65
C MET A 204 5.77 -11.64 -22.75
N ASP A 205 5.10 -10.86 -23.59
CA ASP A 205 5.76 -10.06 -24.63
C ASP A 205 6.54 -8.89 -23.99
N ALA A 206 6.01 -8.29 -22.93
CA ALA A 206 6.72 -7.27 -22.16
C ALA A 206 7.91 -7.87 -21.40
N LEU A 207 7.75 -9.07 -20.84
CA LEU A 207 8.82 -9.80 -20.17
C LEU A 207 9.96 -10.14 -21.13
N ARG A 208 9.65 -10.53 -22.37
CA ARG A 208 10.65 -10.77 -23.41
C ARG A 208 11.55 -9.56 -23.63
N VAL A 209 10.94 -8.38 -23.77
CA VAL A 209 11.67 -7.13 -23.98
C VAL A 209 12.56 -6.80 -22.78
N GLN A 210 12.06 -6.98 -21.55
CA GLN A 210 12.87 -6.76 -20.35
C GLN A 210 14.06 -7.73 -20.26
N MET A 211 13.87 -8.99 -20.63
CA MET A 211 14.94 -9.99 -20.67
C MET A 211 15.98 -9.67 -21.75
N GLU A 212 15.54 -9.23 -22.93
CA GLU A 212 16.40 -8.73 -24.01
C GLU A 212 17.24 -7.52 -23.53
N ASP A 213 16.61 -6.53 -22.89
CA ASP A 213 17.29 -5.34 -22.38
C ASP A 213 18.30 -5.65 -21.27
N ARG A 214 17.92 -6.49 -20.28
CA ARG A 214 18.83 -6.94 -19.20
C ARG A 214 20.02 -7.71 -19.77
N PHE A 215 19.77 -8.58 -20.75
CA PHE A 215 20.81 -9.38 -21.39
C PHE A 215 21.77 -8.51 -22.21
N MET A 216 21.28 -7.51 -22.94
CA MET A 216 22.10 -6.52 -23.64
C MET A 216 22.93 -5.66 -22.68
N ALA A 217 22.39 -5.32 -21.51
CA ALA A 217 23.12 -4.58 -20.47
C ALA A 217 24.22 -5.42 -19.80
N ALA A 218 23.98 -6.72 -19.60
CA ALA A 218 24.95 -7.66 -19.01
C ALA A 218 26.08 -8.04 -19.99
N ASN A 219 25.87 -7.89 -21.30
CA ASN A 219 26.86 -8.23 -22.32
C ASN A 219 27.08 -7.07 -23.32
N PRO A 220 27.71 -5.95 -22.88
CA PRO A 220 27.85 -4.72 -23.67
C PRO A 220 28.85 -4.82 -24.84
N SER A 221 29.38 -6.01 -25.14
CA SER A 221 30.34 -6.25 -26.22
C SER A 221 29.66 -6.56 -27.56
N LYS A 222 28.91 -5.58 -28.07
CA LYS A 222 28.76 -5.31 -29.50
C LYS A 222 28.74 -3.82 -29.77
#